data_AF-A0A969NBG8-F1
#
_entry.id   AF-A0A969NBG8-F1
#
_cell.length_a   1.000
_cell.length_b   1.000
_cell.length_c   1.000
_cell.angle_alpha   90.00
_cell.angle_beta   90.00
_cell.angle_gamma   90.00
#
_symmetry.space_group_name_H-M   'P 1'
#
loop_
_entity.id
_entity.type
_entity.pdbx_description
1 polymer ?
#
loop_
_entity_poly.entity_id
_entity_poly.type
_entity_poly.pdbx_seq_one_letter_code
_entity_poly.pdbx_strand_id
1 'polypeptide(L)'
;GDTTVDYFAWMHNKYDEDFVNYLYAENAYADRMMKSSELLQKKIYQEYRKNIQDEFITEPDKIDSFYYYIRYEKDKEFPLYCRKKDSLTAKEKVYLDVNKISEEYLFAQLQFSQVSPDHRLLAFGLNTKGGDAAYLQIKNLETGEIYPDQIENVADFQWTGNNKTFYYNLENKKTKK
;
A
#
# COMPACT_ATOMS: atom_id res chain seq x y z
N GLY A 1 31.91 -0.01 27.82
CA GLY A 1 31.27 0.95 26.92
C GLY A 1 30.89 2.16 27.74
N ASP A 2 30.85 3.33 27.10
CA ASP A 2 30.57 4.60 27.77
C ASP A 2 29.07 4.79 28.00
N THR A 3 28.72 5.47 29.10
CA THR A 3 27.34 5.79 29.46
C THR A 3 26.98 7.18 28.96
N THR A 4 25.83 7.30 28.30
CA THR A 4 25.27 8.59 27.83
C THR A 4 23.86 8.77 28.40
N VAL A 5 23.48 10.01 28.73
CA VAL A 5 22.12 10.34 29.21
C VAL A 5 21.29 10.85 28.03
N ASP A 6 20.12 10.25 27.81
CA ASP A 6 19.11 10.73 26.86
C ASP A 6 17.90 11.29 27.61
N TYR A 7 17.78 12.63 27.63
CA TYR A 7 16.69 13.33 28.31
C TYR A 7 15.33 13.15 27.61
N PHE A 8 15.31 12.65 26.38
CA PHE A 8 14.10 12.45 25.57
C PHE A 8 13.71 10.98 25.43
N ALA A 9 14.37 10.08 26.15
CA ALA A 9 14.07 8.64 26.11
C ALA A 9 12.59 8.30 26.40
N TRP A 10 11.91 9.13 27.19
CA TRP A 10 10.48 8.99 27.49
C TRP A 10 9.58 9.08 26.24
N MET A 11 10.01 9.81 25.21
CA MET A 11 9.28 9.94 23.93
C MET A 11 9.26 8.64 23.10
N HIS A 12 10.06 7.63 23.47
CA HIS A 12 10.11 6.36 22.74
C HIS A 12 8.82 5.54 22.91
N ASN A 13 8.14 5.67 24.05
CA ASN A 13 6.89 4.96 24.29
C ASN A 13 5.72 5.71 23.63
N LYS A 14 5.33 5.28 22.43
CA LYS A 14 4.22 5.86 21.67
C LYS A 14 2.84 5.79 22.35
N TYR A 15 2.71 5.01 23.42
CA TYR A 15 1.47 4.89 24.21
C TYR A 15 1.52 5.69 25.51
N ASP A 16 2.62 6.38 25.78
CA ASP A 16 2.75 7.24 26.96
C ASP A 16 1.90 8.50 26.82
N GLU A 17 1.11 8.80 27.85
CA GLU A 17 0.18 9.94 27.82
C GLU A 17 0.91 11.29 27.73
N ASP A 18 2.06 11.44 28.39
CA ASP A 18 2.85 12.68 28.32
C ASP A 18 3.38 12.88 26.90
N PHE A 19 3.79 11.79 26.23
CA PHE A 19 4.27 11.86 24.85
C PHE A 19 3.14 12.20 23.87
N VAL A 20 1.97 11.59 24.03
CA VAL A 20 0.80 11.90 23.21
C VAL A 20 0.36 13.36 23.41
N ASN A 21 0.34 13.85 24.65
CA ASN A 21 0.04 15.26 24.94
C ASN A 21 1.06 16.21 24.32
N TYR A 22 2.36 15.86 24.38
CA TYR A 22 3.41 16.62 23.73
C TYR A 22 3.23 16.67 22.20
N LEU A 23 2.88 15.55 21.55
CA LEU A 23 2.57 15.51 20.11
C LEU A 23 1.40 16.44 19.74
N TYR A 24 0.34 16.47 20.55
CA TYR A 24 -0.76 17.41 20.33
C TYR A 24 -0.32 18.88 20.46
N ALA A 25 0.54 19.18 21.44
CA ALA A 25 1.09 20.52 21.61
C ALA A 25 1.97 20.96 20.44
N GLU A 26 2.81 20.06 19.92
CA GLU A 26 3.64 20.29 18.73
C GLU A 26 2.80 20.50 17.46
N ASN A 27 1.75 19.69 17.25
CA ASN A 27 0.81 19.89 16.14
C ASN A 27 0.12 21.27 16.21
N ALA A 28 -0.35 21.67 17.40
CA ALA A 28 -0.96 22.97 17.60
C ALA A 28 0.04 24.13 17.43
N TYR A 29 1.32 23.93 17.73
CA TYR A 29 2.37 24.89 17.42
C TYR A 29 2.59 25.01 15.92
N ALA A 30 2.72 23.89 15.20
CA ALA A 30 2.86 23.86 13.76
C ALA A 30 1.71 24.58 13.06
N ASP A 31 0.46 24.28 13.44
CA ASP A 31 -0.74 24.94 12.91
C ASP A 31 -0.69 26.47 13.08
N ARG A 32 -0.29 26.95 14.28
CA ARG A 32 -0.16 28.38 14.56
C ARG A 32 0.92 29.04 13.71
N MET A 33 2.08 28.40 13.59
CA MET A 33 3.19 28.93 12.79
C MET A 33 2.87 28.94 11.29
N MET A 34 2.13 27.94 10.81
CA MET A 34 1.74 27.84 9.40
C MET A 34 0.52 28.69 9.05
N LYS A 35 -0.23 29.21 10.02
CA LYS A 35 -1.49 29.93 9.83
C LYS A 35 -1.42 31.05 8.78
N SER A 36 -0.34 31.82 8.77
CA SER A 36 -0.15 32.95 7.83
C SER A 36 -0.06 32.51 6.36
N SER A 37 0.25 31.24 6.10
CA SER A 37 0.42 30.67 4.77
C SER A 37 -0.78 29.86 4.26
N GLU A 38 -1.89 29.80 5.00
CA GLU A 38 -3.07 28.98 4.61
C GLU A 38 -3.59 29.29 3.20
N LEU A 39 -3.60 30.57 2.80
CA LEU A 39 -4.02 30.97 1.44
C LEU A 39 -3.06 30.43 0.38
N LEU A 40 -1.75 30.46 0.65
CA LEU A 40 -0.74 29.92 -0.25
C LEU A 40 -0.84 28.39 -0.33
N GLN A 41 -1.02 27.71 0.80
CA GLN A 41 -1.22 26.25 0.84
C GLN A 41 -2.43 25.83 0.01
N LYS A 42 -3.57 26.51 0.16
CA LYS A 42 -4.79 26.27 -0.64
C LYS A 42 -4.55 26.50 -2.12
N LYS A 43 -3.84 27.56 -2.49
CA LYS A 43 -3.47 27.85 -3.88
C LYS A 43 -2.60 26.74 -4.47
N ILE A 44 -1.54 26.35 -3.77
CA ILE A 44 -0.64 25.26 -4.19
C ILE A 44 -1.41 23.95 -4.33
N TYR A 45 -2.29 23.62 -3.38
CA TYR A 45 -3.13 22.42 -3.45
C TYR A 45 -4.02 22.41 -4.70
N GLN A 46 -4.69 23.53 -5.01
CA GLN A 46 -5.52 23.66 -6.21
C GLN A 46 -4.71 23.57 -7.50
N GLU A 47 -3.54 24.23 -7.55
CA GLU A 47 -2.63 24.15 -8.69
C GLU A 47 -2.13 22.72 -8.91
N TYR A 48 -1.77 22.01 -7.84
CA TYR A 48 -1.33 20.63 -7.91
C TYR A 48 -2.46 19.70 -8.37
N ARG A 49 -3.64 19.78 -7.75
CA ARG A 49 -4.82 18.99 -8.15
C ARG A 49 -5.21 19.21 -9.61
N LYS A 50 -5.14 20.44 -10.12
CA LYS A 50 -5.46 20.76 -11.52
C LYS A 50 -4.53 20.06 -12.53
N ASN A 51 -3.28 19.78 -12.13
CA ASN A 51 -2.28 19.15 -12.98
C ASN A 51 -2.23 17.62 -12.82
N ILE A 52 -2.98 17.05 -11.88
CA ILE A 52 -3.10 15.60 -11.75
C ILE A 52 -4.10 15.11 -12.79
N GLN A 53 -3.67 14.14 -13.58
CA GLN A 53 -4.56 13.34 -14.40
C GLN A 53 -5.21 12.27 -13.52
N ASP A 54 -6.46 12.51 -13.10
CA ASP A 54 -7.18 11.57 -12.23
C ASP A 54 -7.52 10.25 -12.96
N GLU A 55 -7.63 10.27 -14.29
CA GLU A 55 -7.96 9.09 -15.11
C GLU A 55 -6.86 8.77 -16.11
N PHE A 56 -6.22 7.62 -15.93
CA PHE A 56 -5.27 7.09 -16.91
C PHE A 56 -5.12 5.58 -16.81
N ILE A 57 -4.58 4.99 -17.86
CA ILE A 57 -4.15 3.59 -17.87
C ILE A 57 -2.64 3.53 -18.14
N THR A 58 -1.96 2.56 -17.56
CA THR A 58 -0.58 2.26 -17.95
C THR A 58 -0.56 1.58 -19.31
N GLU A 59 0.60 1.60 -19.96
CA GLU A 59 0.84 0.74 -21.12
C GLU A 59 0.64 -0.73 -20.71
N PRO A 60 -0.06 -1.56 -21.52
CA PRO A 60 -0.27 -2.96 -21.17
C PRO A 60 0.97 -3.82 -21.38
N ASP A 61 1.40 -4.49 -20.31
CA ASP A 61 2.45 -5.50 -20.35
C ASP A 61 1.88 -6.83 -20.81
N LYS A 62 2.41 -7.37 -21.91
CA LYS A 62 2.05 -8.70 -22.39
C LYS A 62 2.87 -9.77 -21.67
N ILE A 63 2.20 -10.63 -20.91
CA ILE A 63 2.77 -11.81 -20.25
C ILE A 63 1.95 -13.02 -20.67
N ASP A 64 2.57 -13.92 -21.41
CA ASP A 64 1.93 -15.07 -22.06
C ASP A 64 0.66 -14.67 -22.84
N SER A 65 -0.48 -15.26 -22.50
CA SER A 65 -1.80 -14.99 -23.08
C SER A 65 -2.52 -13.79 -22.45
N PHE A 66 -1.88 -13.02 -21.57
CA PHE A 66 -2.52 -11.91 -20.87
C PHE A 66 -1.84 -10.58 -21.15
N TYR A 67 -2.64 -9.52 -21.13
CA TYR A 67 -2.22 -8.13 -21.10
C TYR A 67 -2.59 -7.56 -19.74
N TYR A 68 -1.60 -7.21 -18.93
CA TYR A 68 -1.75 -6.63 -17.60
C TYR A 68 -1.54 -5.12 -17.66
N TYR A 69 -2.35 -4.36 -16.94
CA TYR A 69 -2.21 -2.91 -16.83
C TYR A 69 -2.89 -2.40 -15.57
N ILE A 70 -2.56 -1.17 -15.21
CA ILE A 70 -3.14 -0.46 -14.09
C ILE A 70 -4.06 0.63 -14.65
N ARG A 71 -5.25 0.78 -14.06
CA ARG A 71 -6.23 1.81 -14.42
C ARG A 71 -6.56 2.66 -13.20
N TYR A 72 -6.41 3.97 -13.33
CA TYR A 72 -6.86 4.95 -12.35
C TYR A 72 -8.20 5.51 -12.81
N GLU A 73 -9.15 5.55 -11.88
CA GLU A 73 -10.48 6.09 -12.10
C GLU A 73 -10.62 7.44 -11.41
N LYS A 74 -11.49 8.29 -11.96
CA LYS A 74 -11.71 9.61 -11.41
C LYS A 74 -12.15 9.55 -9.95
N ASP A 75 -11.60 10.45 -9.14
CA ASP A 75 -11.95 10.61 -7.74
C ASP A 75 -11.73 9.32 -6.91
N LYS A 76 -10.88 8.39 -7.38
CA LYS A 76 -10.42 7.21 -6.65
C LYS A 76 -9.00 7.40 -6.15
N GLU A 77 -8.76 7.01 -4.90
CA GLU A 77 -7.46 7.15 -4.25
C GLU A 77 -6.47 6.07 -4.71
N PHE A 78 -6.98 4.89 -5.08
CA PHE A 78 -6.14 3.75 -5.43
C PHE A 78 -6.41 3.25 -6.86
N PRO A 79 -5.43 2.58 -7.48
CA PRO A 79 -5.61 1.99 -8.79
C PRO A 79 -6.47 0.71 -8.78
N LEU A 80 -7.00 0.40 -9.96
CA LEU A 80 -7.48 -0.92 -10.35
C LEU A 80 -6.39 -1.67 -11.10
N TYR A 81 -6.15 -2.93 -10.73
CA TYR A 81 -5.27 -3.81 -11.48
C TYR A 81 -6.10 -4.69 -12.41
N CYS A 82 -5.80 -4.57 -13.71
CA CYS A 82 -6.62 -5.09 -14.78
C CYS A 82 -5.84 -6.08 -15.64
N ARG A 83 -6.57 -7.02 -16.24
CA ARG A 83 -6.03 -7.90 -17.26
C ARG A 83 -7.02 -8.16 -18.39
N LYS A 84 -6.50 -8.40 -19.58
CA LYS A 84 -7.24 -8.89 -20.76
C LYS A 84 -6.59 -10.16 -21.29
N LYS A 85 -7.39 -11.10 -21.79
CA LYS A 85 -6.90 -12.38 -22.31
C LYS A 85 -6.84 -12.36 -23.85
N ASP A 86 -5.75 -12.86 -24.41
CA ASP A 86 -5.46 -13.08 -25.83
C ASP A 86 -5.38 -11.81 -26.72
N SER A 87 -6.14 -10.76 -26.43
CA SER A 87 -6.18 -9.52 -27.21
C SER A 87 -6.41 -8.27 -26.35
N LEU A 88 -5.90 -7.12 -26.79
CA LEU A 88 -6.19 -5.79 -26.22
C LEU A 88 -7.65 -5.37 -26.36
N THR A 89 -8.38 -5.97 -27.30
CA THR A 89 -9.83 -5.75 -27.51
C THR A 89 -10.69 -6.72 -26.71
N ALA A 90 -10.10 -7.70 -26.03
CA ALA A 90 -10.85 -8.62 -25.19
C ALA A 90 -11.47 -7.90 -23.98
N LYS A 91 -12.48 -8.54 -23.38
CA LYS A 91 -13.15 -8.03 -22.18
C LYS A 91 -12.13 -7.90 -21.03
N GLU A 92 -12.08 -6.72 -20.42
CA GLU A 92 -11.28 -6.46 -19.22
C GLU A 92 -11.79 -7.29 -18.04
N LYS A 93 -10.87 -7.80 -17.23
CA LYS A 93 -11.11 -8.32 -15.89
C LYS A 93 -10.26 -7.55 -14.88
N VAL A 94 -10.90 -6.84 -13.95
CA VAL A 94 -10.25 -6.28 -12.77
C VAL A 94 -9.96 -7.45 -11.82
N TYR A 95 -8.69 -7.68 -11.52
CA TYR A 95 -8.26 -8.81 -10.66
C TYR A 95 -7.93 -8.37 -9.23
N LEU A 96 -7.53 -7.11 -9.03
CA LEU A 96 -7.36 -6.49 -7.72
C LEU A 96 -7.92 -5.06 -7.74
N ASP A 97 -8.80 -4.78 -6.79
CA ASP A 97 -9.42 -3.47 -6.59
C ASP A 97 -9.03 -3.00 -5.19
N VAL A 98 -8.02 -2.13 -5.11
CA VAL A 98 -7.46 -1.68 -3.84
C VAL A 98 -8.43 -0.71 -3.15
N ASN A 99 -9.25 0.04 -3.91
CA ASN A 99 -10.25 0.93 -3.32
C ASN A 99 -11.25 0.15 -2.45
N LYS A 100 -11.78 -0.96 -2.96
CA LYS A 100 -12.72 -1.80 -2.19
C LYS A 100 -12.08 -2.40 -0.95
N ILE A 101 -10.83 -2.83 -1.05
CA ILE A 101 -10.10 -3.39 0.09
C ILE A 101 -9.85 -2.30 1.15
N SER A 102 -9.51 -1.09 0.72
CA SER A 102 -9.20 0.02 1.63
C SER A 102 -10.41 0.54 2.40
N GLU A 103 -11.64 0.32 1.94
CA GLU A 103 -12.86 0.78 2.62
C GLU A 103 -13.00 0.24 4.05
N GLU A 104 -12.37 -0.89 4.36
CA GLU A 104 -12.39 -1.51 5.69
C GLU A 104 -11.34 -0.95 6.66
N TYR A 105 -10.42 -0.09 6.19
CA TYR A 105 -9.27 0.36 6.97
C TYR A 105 -9.12 1.88 6.97
N LEU A 106 -8.69 2.44 8.11
CA LEU A 106 -8.33 3.87 8.21
C LEU A 106 -7.05 4.21 7.43
N PHE A 107 -6.21 3.21 7.19
CA PHE A 107 -5.00 3.29 6.39
C PHE A 107 -4.85 1.95 5.66
N ALA A 108 -4.55 2.00 4.36
CA ALA A 108 -4.23 0.83 3.58
C ALA A 108 -3.17 1.18 2.55
N GLN A 109 -2.17 0.31 2.45
CA GLN A 109 -1.14 0.40 1.43
C GLN A 109 -0.88 -0.98 0.85
N LEU A 110 -1.00 -1.10 -0.47
CA LEU A 110 -0.55 -2.27 -1.19
C LEU A 110 0.98 -2.24 -1.29
N GLN A 111 1.66 -3.17 -0.62
CA GLN A 111 3.13 -3.25 -0.59
C GLN A 111 3.67 -4.00 -1.82
N PHE A 112 3.03 -5.10 -2.18
CA PHE A 112 3.39 -5.89 -3.35
C PHE A 112 2.15 -6.59 -3.89
N SER A 113 2.16 -6.90 -5.19
CA SER A 113 1.21 -7.83 -5.79
C SER A 113 1.86 -8.56 -6.96
N GLN A 114 1.68 -9.88 -7.02
CA GLN A 114 2.27 -10.72 -8.06
C GLN A 114 1.32 -11.85 -8.44
N VAL A 115 1.04 -11.95 -9.74
CA VAL A 115 0.25 -13.05 -10.30
C VAL A 115 1.14 -14.29 -10.43
N SER A 116 0.60 -15.48 -10.14
CA SER A 116 1.31 -16.75 -10.31
C SER A 116 1.69 -16.99 -11.78
N PRO A 117 2.73 -17.80 -12.06
CA PRO A 117 3.16 -18.04 -13.44
C PRO A 117 2.08 -18.65 -14.35
N ASP A 118 1.13 -19.42 -13.81
CA ASP A 118 -0.04 -19.93 -14.56
C ASP A 118 -1.22 -18.95 -14.66
N HIS A 119 -1.08 -17.74 -14.10
CA HIS A 119 -2.09 -16.69 -14.06
C HIS A 119 -3.39 -17.01 -13.32
N ARG A 120 -3.37 -18.02 -12.43
CA ARG A 120 -4.57 -18.45 -11.70
C ARG A 120 -4.66 -17.88 -10.30
N LEU A 121 -3.53 -17.55 -9.67
CA LEU A 121 -3.46 -17.01 -8.32
C LEU A 121 -2.83 -15.61 -8.33
N LEU A 122 -3.19 -14.82 -7.34
CA LEU A 122 -2.57 -13.54 -7.02
C LEU A 122 -2.09 -13.60 -5.58
N ALA A 123 -0.80 -13.36 -5.36
CA ALA A 123 -0.30 -13.00 -4.05
C ALA A 123 -0.31 -11.47 -3.93
N PHE A 124 -0.79 -10.95 -2.81
CA PHE A 124 -0.74 -9.51 -2.55
C PHE A 124 -0.50 -9.24 -1.06
N GLY A 125 0.24 -8.18 -0.79
CA GLY A 125 0.61 -7.75 0.55
C GLY A 125 -0.03 -6.42 0.90
N LEU A 126 -0.76 -6.36 2.01
CA LEU A 126 -1.39 -5.14 2.51
C LEU A 126 -0.80 -4.73 3.85
N ASN A 127 -0.48 -3.46 3.98
CA ASN A 127 -0.19 -2.83 5.26
C ASN A 127 -1.36 -1.95 5.67
N THR A 128 -1.99 -2.27 6.81
CA THR A 128 -3.13 -1.51 7.35
C THR A 128 -2.87 -0.91 8.72
N LYS A 129 -1.67 -1.11 9.28
CA LYS A 129 -1.30 -0.70 10.64
C LYS A 129 -0.19 0.37 10.65
N GLY A 130 0.38 0.68 9.48
CA GLY A 130 1.60 1.47 9.37
C GLY A 130 2.86 0.63 9.66
N GLY A 131 4.02 1.08 9.17
CA GLY A 131 5.29 0.34 9.22
C GLY A 131 5.73 -0.19 7.85
N ASP A 132 6.72 -1.09 7.83
CA ASP A 132 7.34 -1.56 6.57
C ASP A 132 6.81 -2.92 6.11
N ALA A 133 6.17 -3.69 7.00
CA ALA A 133 5.67 -5.01 6.68
C ALA A 133 4.18 -5.05 6.34
N ALA A 134 3.84 -5.93 5.40
CA ALA A 134 2.47 -6.29 5.05
C ALA A 134 2.05 -7.61 5.71
N TYR A 135 0.74 -7.85 5.71
CA TYR A 135 0.24 -9.21 5.71
C TYR A 135 0.03 -9.68 4.26
N LEU A 136 0.47 -10.90 3.97
CA LEU A 136 0.34 -11.53 2.66
C LEU A 136 -0.92 -12.39 2.60
N GLN A 137 -1.67 -12.27 1.52
CA GLN A 137 -2.81 -13.11 1.19
C GLN A 137 -2.72 -13.64 -0.24
N ILE A 138 -3.42 -14.74 -0.50
CA ILE A 138 -3.56 -15.34 -1.83
C ILE A 138 -5.00 -15.25 -2.29
N LYS A 139 -5.22 -14.81 -3.53
CA LYS A 139 -6.52 -14.74 -4.19
C LYS A 139 -6.54 -15.65 -5.41
N ASN A 140 -7.61 -16.41 -5.57
CA ASN A 140 -7.92 -17.13 -6.78
C ASN A 140 -8.51 -16.18 -7.83
N LEU A 141 -7.85 -16.06 -8.97
CA LEU A 141 -8.24 -15.14 -10.04
C LEU A 141 -9.31 -15.69 -10.97
N GLU A 142 -9.70 -16.96 -10.86
CA GLU A 142 -10.82 -17.55 -11.58
C GLU A 142 -12.11 -17.30 -10.82
N THR A 143 -12.15 -17.69 -9.54
CA THR A 143 -13.32 -17.58 -8.67
C THR A 143 -13.48 -16.19 -8.04
N GLY A 144 -12.38 -15.46 -7.86
CA GLY A 144 -12.34 -14.19 -7.15
C GLY A 144 -12.21 -14.34 -5.63
N GLU A 145 -12.18 -15.56 -5.11
CA GLU A 145 -12.04 -15.88 -3.69
C GLU A 145 -10.66 -15.49 -3.16
N ILE A 146 -10.61 -14.81 -2.01
CA ILE A 146 -9.39 -14.62 -1.23
C ILE A 146 -9.33 -15.74 -0.20
N TYR A 147 -8.25 -16.52 -0.22
CA TYR A 147 -8.07 -17.61 0.72
C TYR A 147 -7.88 -17.09 2.15
N PRO A 148 -8.36 -17.82 3.17
CA PRO A 148 -8.34 -17.35 4.56
C PRO A 148 -6.93 -17.33 5.16
N ASP A 149 -6.00 -18.10 4.60
CA ASP A 149 -4.61 -18.13 5.04
C ASP A 149 -3.93 -16.77 4.85
N GLN A 150 -3.31 -16.29 5.92
CA GLN A 150 -2.60 -15.02 5.96
C GLN A 150 -1.24 -15.22 6.62
N ILE A 151 -0.19 -14.61 6.03
CA ILE A 151 1.15 -14.59 6.61
C ILE A 151 1.47 -13.16 7.04
N GLU A 152 1.70 -12.94 8.32
CA GLU A 152 2.03 -11.62 8.86
C GLU A 152 3.51 -11.26 8.72
N ASN A 153 3.80 -9.96 8.74
CA ASN A 153 5.14 -9.38 8.76
C ASN A 153 5.99 -9.73 7.52
N VAL A 154 5.36 -9.82 6.36
CA VAL A 154 6.03 -10.09 5.09
C VAL A 154 6.54 -8.77 4.50
N ALA A 155 7.84 -8.72 4.24
CA ALA A 155 8.50 -7.57 3.61
C ALA A 155 8.56 -7.73 2.08
N ASP A 156 8.73 -8.97 1.60
CA ASP A 156 8.86 -9.26 0.16
C ASP A 156 8.39 -10.68 -0.14
N PHE A 157 8.03 -10.93 -1.39
CA PHE A 157 7.42 -12.16 -1.88
C PHE A 157 7.85 -12.47 -3.31
N GLN A 158 8.06 -13.76 -3.61
CA GLN A 158 8.33 -14.23 -4.97
C GLN A 158 7.74 -15.62 -5.23
N TRP A 159 6.92 -15.74 -6.28
CA TRP A 159 6.48 -17.04 -6.80
C TRP A 159 7.66 -17.88 -7.32
N THR A 160 7.58 -19.20 -7.12
CA THR A 160 8.40 -20.15 -7.87
C THR A 160 7.69 -20.56 -9.17
N GLY A 161 8.43 -21.13 -10.13
CA GLY A 161 7.88 -21.54 -11.42
C GLY A 161 6.88 -22.71 -11.41
N ASN A 162 6.61 -23.32 -10.25
CA ASN A 162 5.74 -24.50 -10.14
C ASN A 162 4.26 -24.17 -9.83
N ASN A 163 3.91 -22.89 -9.69
CA ASN A 163 2.56 -22.38 -9.39
C ASN A 163 1.98 -22.78 -8.02
N LYS A 164 2.76 -23.44 -7.17
CA LYS A 164 2.31 -23.99 -5.87
C LYS A 164 3.15 -23.54 -4.70
N THR A 165 4.38 -23.11 -4.97
CA THR A 165 5.36 -22.71 -3.95
C THR A 165 5.77 -21.27 -4.20
N PHE A 166 6.03 -20.55 -3.12
CA PHE A 166 6.59 -19.21 -3.13
C PHE A 166 7.58 -19.06 -1.99
N TYR A 167 8.44 -18.04 -2.10
CA TYR A 167 9.33 -17.60 -1.03
C TYR A 167 8.89 -16.23 -0.55
N TYR A 168 9.16 -15.93 0.72
CA TYR A 168 8.87 -14.64 1.31
C TYR A 168 9.90 -14.32 2.39
N ASN A 169 10.13 -13.03 2.61
CA ASN A 169 10.99 -12.54 3.68
C ASN A 169 10.15 -11.99 4.81
N LEU A 170 10.47 -12.39 6.04
CA LEU A 170 9.84 -11.83 7.24
C LEU A 170 10.69 -10.69 7.80
N GLU A 171 10.03 -9.60 8.17
CA GLU A 171 10.70 -8.51 8.88
C GLU A 171 11.08 -8.99 10.29
N ASN A 172 12.38 -8.94 10.62
CA ASN A 172 12.87 -9.40 11.90
C ASN A 172 12.59 -8.35 12.99
N LYS A 173 11.77 -8.72 13.98
CA LYS A 173 11.35 -7.82 15.08
C LYS A 173 12.52 -7.31 15.96
N LYS A 174 13.72 -7.89 15.87
CA LYS A 174 14.86 -7.58 16.76
C LYS A 174 15.75 -6.40 16.35
N THR A 175 15.56 -5.81 15.17
CA THR A 175 16.51 -4.82 14.61
C THR A 175 16.03 -3.36 14.58
N LYS A 176 14.83 -3.06 15.08
CA LYS A 176 14.44 -1.67 15.34
C LYS A 176 14.96 -1.29 16.73
N LYS A 177 16.24 -0.91 16.77
CA LYS A 177 16.87 -0.22 17.92
C LYS A 177 16.39 1.22 17.98
#